data_AF-A0ABD3MPR7-F1
#
_entry.id   AF-A0ABD3MPR7-F1
#
_cell.length_a   1.000
_cell.length_b   1.000
_cell.length_c   1.000
_cell.angle_alpha   90.00
_cell.angle_beta   90.00
_cell.angle_gamma   90.00
#
_symmetry.space_group_name_H-M   'P 1'
#
loop_
_entity.id
_entity.type
_entity.pdbx_description
1 polymer ?
#
loop_
_entity_poly.entity_id
_entity_poly.type
_entity_poly.pdbx_seq_one_letter_code
_entity_poly.pdbx_strand_id
1 'polypeptide(L)'
;MVTYADIDLIDDRNLFSCAICGLSEGDSSNLTTQNTLQTNATVGCGHQFCTSCVERELSRRKTFPCPICETLVKRVTLSTRTLDDVQCEKDTSWRRRILKIYNKAEKDFPTLLEYNNYLEEVEDISEFDLPLLLGVTS
;
A
#
# COMPACT_ATOMS: atom_id res chain seq x y z
N MET A 1 5.47 19.97 16.34
CA MET A 1 6.29 19.51 15.20
C MET A 1 5.97 18.04 15.04
N VAL A 2 5.21 17.68 13.99
CA VAL A 2 4.97 16.28 13.66
C VAL A 2 6.27 15.80 13.00
N THR A 3 6.97 14.88 13.65
CA THR A 3 8.24 14.40 13.13
C THR A 3 8.00 13.29 12.10
N TYR A 4 8.95 13.05 11.20
CA TYR A 4 8.89 11.92 10.25
C TYR A 4 8.72 10.56 10.95
N ALA A 5 8.98 10.49 12.26
CA ALA A 5 8.80 9.33 13.11
C ALA A 5 7.36 9.15 13.66
N ASP A 6 6.52 10.19 13.64
CA ASP A 6 5.08 10.08 14.00
C ASP A 6 4.23 9.60 12.80
N ILE A 7 4.78 9.76 11.60
CA ILE A 7 4.34 9.07 10.38
C ILE A 7 5.00 7.70 10.42
N ASP A 8 4.57 6.84 11.34
CA ASP A 8 5.04 5.46 11.39
C ASP A 8 4.95 4.85 9.99
N LEU A 9 6.15 4.54 9.48
CA LEU A 9 6.45 3.88 8.23
C LEU A 9 5.80 2.50 8.22
N ILE A 10 4.51 2.44 7.87
CA ILE A 10 4.09 1.32 7.04
C ILE A 10 4.69 1.68 5.69
N ASP A 11 5.79 1.00 5.37
CA ASP A 11 6.51 1.08 4.12
C ASP A 11 5.59 0.66 2.97
N ASP A 12 4.65 1.52 2.60
CA ASP A 12 3.70 1.30 1.50
C ASP A 12 4.42 1.14 0.15
N ARG A 13 5.71 1.53 0.07
CA ARG A 13 6.58 1.24 -1.07
C ARG A 13 6.86 -0.26 -1.26
N ASN A 14 6.77 -1.06 -0.20
CA ASN A 14 6.91 -2.52 -0.28
C ASN A 14 5.58 -3.28 -0.22
N LEU A 15 4.45 -2.58 -0.05
CA LEU A 15 3.14 -3.23 -0.08
C LEU A 15 2.74 -3.66 -1.50
N PHE A 16 3.28 -3.00 -2.53
CA PHE A 16 2.93 -3.22 -3.94
C PHE A 16 4.13 -3.68 -4.80
N SER A 17 5.15 -4.27 -4.17
CA SER A 17 6.34 -4.74 -4.86
C SER A 17 6.48 -6.26 -4.72
N CYS A 18 7.01 -6.90 -5.76
CA CYS A 18 7.32 -8.32 -5.70
C CYS A 18 8.45 -8.57 -4.69
N ALA A 19 8.21 -9.39 -3.66
CA ALA A 19 9.20 -9.75 -2.64
C ALA A 19 10.47 -10.45 -3.17
N ILE A 20 10.47 -10.91 -4.44
CA ILE A 20 11.60 -11.57 -5.08
C ILE A 20 12.41 -10.60 -5.97
N CYS A 21 11.75 -9.71 -6.70
CA CYS A 21 12.42 -8.86 -7.70
C CYS A 21 12.23 -7.35 -7.51
N GLY A 22 11.45 -6.93 -6.51
CA GLY A 22 11.20 -5.52 -6.18
C GLY A 22 10.35 -4.75 -7.20
N LEU A 23 9.92 -5.40 -8.30
CA LEU A 23 9.10 -4.73 -9.32
C LEU A 23 7.74 -4.34 -8.75
N SER A 24 7.40 -3.07 -8.91
CA SER A 24 6.06 -2.53 -8.66
C SER A 24 5.20 -2.61 -9.93
N GLU A 25 3.88 -2.49 -9.79
CA GLU A 25 2.96 -2.52 -10.94
C GLU A 25 3.15 -1.32 -11.93
N GLY A 26 4.02 -0.35 -11.63
CA GLY A 26 4.23 0.87 -12.42
C GLY A 26 5.52 0.96 -13.27
N ASP A 27 6.50 0.07 -13.10
CA ASP A 27 7.85 0.27 -13.68
C ASP A 27 8.03 -0.29 -15.11
N SER A 28 6.94 -0.66 -15.79
CA SER A 28 7.01 -1.32 -17.11
C SER A 28 6.85 -0.30 -18.24
N SER A 29 7.96 0.11 -18.87
CA SER A 29 7.97 0.93 -20.09
C SER A 29 7.43 0.22 -21.34
N ASN A 30 6.62 -0.84 -21.21
CA ASN A 30 5.96 -1.46 -22.34
C ASN A 30 4.62 -2.10 -21.95
N LEU A 31 3.58 -1.64 -22.62
CA LEU A 31 2.21 -2.11 -22.55
C LEU A 31 2.13 -3.53 -23.10
N THR A 32 2.34 -4.53 -22.26
CA THR A 32 1.92 -5.91 -22.54
C THR A 32 1.62 -6.57 -21.21
N THR A 33 0.33 -6.62 -20.88
CA THR A 33 -0.34 -7.68 -20.11
C THR A 33 0.63 -8.67 -19.45
N GLN A 34 0.84 -8.59 -18.12
CA GLN A 34 1.15 -9.71 -17.21
C GLN A 34 1.79 -9.32 -15.86
N ASN A 35 1.83 -8.05 -15.47
CA ASN A 35 2.39 -7.69 -14.15
C ASN A 35 1.36 -7.80 -13.01
N THR A 36 0.50 -8.83 -13.02
CA THR A 36 -0.44 -9.10 -11.93
C THR A 36 0.32 -9.66 -10.73
N LEU A 37 0.30 -8.93 -9.62
CA LEU A 37 0.83 -9.41 -8.35
C LEU A 37 -0.14 -10.40 -7.69
N GLN A 38 0.42 -11.49 -7.19
CA GLN A 38 -0.29 -12.52 -6.44
C GLN A 38 0.10 -12.43 -4.97
N THR A 39 -0.90 -12.40 -4.10
CA THR A 39 -0.72 -12.33 -2.65
C THR A 39 -0.98 -13.69 -2.02
N ASN A 40 -0.16 -14.06 -1.05
CA ASN A 40 -0.40 -15.25 -0.24
C ASN A 40 -1.28 -14.85 0.97
N ALA A 41 -2.60 -14.86 0.80
CA ALA A 41 -3.51 -14.02 1.61
C ALA A 41 -4.09 -14.67 2.89
N THR A 42 -4.28 -15.98 2.96
CA THR A 42 -5.15 -16.59 3.99
C THR A 42 -4.43 -17.38 5.07
N VAL A 43 -3.25 -17.97 4.79
CA VAL A 43 -2.45 -18.75 5.78
C VAL A 43 -0.94 -18.55 5.60
N GLY A 44 -0.49 -17.72 4.65
CA GLY A 44 0.93 -17.63 4.31
C GLY A 44 1.42 -16.22 4.09
N CYS A 45 1.98 -15.58 5.11
CA CYS A 45 2.78 -14.35 5.05
C CYS A 45 2.24 -13.03 4.52
N GLY A 46 1.24 -12.97 3.64
CA GLY A 46 0.71 -11.70 3.11
C GLY A 46 1.64 -10.94 2.15
N HIS A 47 2.82 -11.48 1.80
CA HIS A 47 3.71 -10.88 0.82
C HIS A 47 3.24 -11.09 -0.63
N GLN A 48 3.59 -10.14 -1.49
CA GLN A 48 3.21 -10.13 -2.91
C GLN A 48 4.33 -10.64 -3.81
N PHE A 49 3.94 -11.30 -4.90
CA PHE A 49 4.86 -11.86 -5.89
C PHE A 49 4.33 -11.64 -7.30
N CYS A 50 5.17 -11.21 -8.24
CA CYS A 50 4.75 -11.12 -9.64
C CYS A 50 4.60 -12.51 -10.26
N THR A 51 3.68 -12.63 -11.21
CA THR A 51 3.36 -13.88 -11.90
C THR A 51 4.62 -14.57 -12.45
N SER A 52 5.55 -13.81 -13.05
CA SER A 52 6.80 -14.36 -13.59
C SER A 52 7.75 -14.94 -12.52
N CYS A 53 7.81 -14.35 -11.32
CA CYS A 53 8.65 -14.87 -10.24
C CYS A 53 8.05 -16.13 -9.63
N VAL A 54 6.73 -16.15 -9.44
CA VAL A 54 6.00 -17.33 -8.97
C VAL A 54 6.19 -18.51 -9.93
N GLU A 55 5.98 -18.29 -11.23
CA GLU A 55 6.13 -19.34 -12.24
C GLU A 55 7.55 -19.91 -12.29
N ARG A 56 8.57 -19.04 -12.21
CA ARG A 56 9.97 -19.46 -12.18
C ARG A 56 10.30 -20.32 -10.96
N GLU A 57 9.89 -19.91 -9.76
CA GLU A 57 10.16 -20.68 -8.54
C GLU A 57 9.39 -22.01 -8.51
N LEU A 58 8.11 -21.99 -8.90
CA LEU A 58 7.27 -23.19 -8.95
C LEU A 58 7.71 -24.19 -10.04
N SER A 59 8.40 -23.73 -11.08
CA SER A 59 9.00 -24.61 -12.10
C SER A 59 10.23 -25.36 -11.56
N ARG A 60 10.95 -24.77 -10.61
CA ARG A 60 12.14 -25.39 -9.98
C ARG A 60 11.77 -26.29 -8.82
N ARG A 61 10.74 -25.92 -8.04
CA ARG A 61 10.32 -26.62 -6.81
C ARG A 61 8.79 -26.58 -6.69
N LYS A 62 8.16 -27.63 -6.17
CA LYS A 62 6.70 -27.67 -5.96
C LYS A 62 6.19 -26.57 -5.00
N THR A 63 7.05 -26.09 -4.11
CA THR A 63 6.79 -25.03 -3.12
C THR A 63 8.07 -24.25 -2.89
N PHE A 64 7.99 -22.96 -2.57
CA PHE A 64 9.15 -22.13 -2.24
C PHE A 64 8.93 -21.35 -0.94
N PRO A 65 9.96 -21.14 -0.10
CA PRO A 65 9.87 -20.29 1.07
C PRO A 65 9.86 -18.81 0.66
N CYS A 66 9.00 -18.00 1.28
CA CYS A 66 9.02 -16.56 1.10
C CYS A 66 10.39 -15.99 1.55
N PRO A 67 11.02 -15.10 0.77
CA PRO A 67 12.34 -14.55 1.12
C PRO A 67 12.32 -13.61 2.34
N ILE A 68 11.14 -13.12 2.75
CA ILE A 68 11.01 -12.15 3.84
C ILE A 68 10.71 -12.84 5.19
N CYS A 69 9.89 -13.90 5.17
CA CYS A 69 9.36 -14.51 6.39
C CYS A 69 9.42 -16.05 6.37
N GLU A 70 10.08 -16.62 5.36
CA GLU A 70 10.32 -18.05 5.19
C GLU A 70 9.08 -18.95 5.07
N THR A 71 7.89 -18.35 5.08
CA THR A 71 6.63 -19.08 4.99
C THR A 71 6.50 -19.76 3.62
N LEU A 72 6.10 -21.03 3.61
CA LEU A 72 5.98 -21.82 2.38
C LEU A 72 4.83 -21.31 1.51
N VAL A 73 5.17 -20.92 0.29
CA VAL A 73 4.24 -20.47 -0.74
C VAL A 73 3.95 -21.62 -1.69
N LYS A 74 2.67 -21.84 -1.99
CA LYS A 74 2.20 -22.84 -2.97
C LYS A 74 1.26 -22.17 -3.96
N ARG A 75 1.09 -22.75 -5.17
CA ARG A 75 0.14 -22.22 -6.17
C ARG A 75 -1.27 -22.02 -5.61
N VAL A 76 -1.73 -22.94 -4.75
CA VAL A 76 -3.07 -22.89 -4.15
C VAL A 76 -3.23 -21.82 -3.06
N THR A 77 -2.12 -21.33 -2.50
CA THR A 77 -2.16 -20.30 -1.45
C THR A 77 -2.01 -18.89 -2.03
N LEU A 78 -1.61 -18.80 -3.30
CA LEU A 78 -1.51 -17.55 -4.05
C LEU A 78 -2.87 -17.17 -4.64
N SER A 79 -3.30 -15.95 -4.38
CA SER A 79 -4.50 -15.35 -4.91
C SER A 79 -4.13 -14.09 -5.69
N THR A 80 -4.64 -13.96 -6.91
CA THR A 80 -4.58 -12.71 -7.68
C THR A 80 -5.54 -11.71 -7.05
N ARG A 81 -5.04 -10.51 -6.71
CA ARG A 81 -5.92 -9.42 -6.29
C ARG A 81 -6.48 -8.73 -7.52
N THR A 82 -7.72 -8.25 -7.41
CA THR A 82 -8.26 -7.36 -8.44
C THR A 82 -7.62 -5.97 -8.29
N LEU A 83 -7.60 -5.19 -9.38
CA LEU A 83 -7.14 -3.80 -9.33
C LEU A 83 -7.96 -2.98 -8.31
N ASP A 84 -9.25 -3.29 -8.20
CA ASP A 84 -10.15 -2.66 -7.23
C ASP A 84 -9.71 -2.95 -5.79
N ASP A 85 -9.26 -4.16 -5.48
CA ASP A 85 -8.74 -4.53 -4.15
C ASP A 85 -7.47 -3.76 -3.79
N VAL A 86 -6.60 -3.53 -4.78
CA VAL A 86 -5.34 -2.79 -4.64
C VAL A 86 -5.63 -1.31 -4.42
N GLN A 87 -6.50 -0.73 -5.25
CA GLN A 87 -6.88 0.68 -5.15
C GLN A 87 -7.59 0.97 -3.81
N CYS A 88 -8.51 0.10 -3.40
CA CYS A 88 -9.21 0.23 -2.12
C CYS A 88 -8.25 0.20 -0.92
N GLU A 89 -7.22 -0.65 -0.96
CA GLU A 89 -6.22 -0.68 0.10
C GLU A 89 -5.34 0.56 0.12
N LYS A 90 -4.95 1.07 -1.05
CA LYS A 90 -4.24 2.34 -1.19
C LYS A 90 -5.07 3.49 -0.60
N ASP A 91 -6.34 3.59 -0.94
CA ASP A 91 -7.22 4.64 -0.42
C ASP A 91 -7.45 4.50 1.10
N THR A 92 -7.60 3.26 1.58
CA THR A 92 -7.80 2.98 3.00
C THR A 92 -6.55 3.28 3.83
N SER A 93 -5.36 2.99 3.32
CA SER A 93 -4.08 3.31 3.96
C SER A 93 -3.88 4.83 4.01
N TRP A 94 -4.15 5.53 2.91
CA TRP A 94 -4.15 6.98 2.82
C TRP A 94 -5.10 7.62 3.84
N ARG A 95 -6.37 7.20 3.87
CA ARG A 95 -7.37 7.75 4.80
C ARG A 95 -6.97 7.53 6.25
N ARG A 96 -6.40 6.37 6.59
CA ARG A 96 -5.86 6.10 7.93
C ARG A 96 -4.73 7.07 8.30
N ARG A 97 -3.86 7.43 7.36
CA ARG A 97 -2.75 8.36 7.58
C ARG A 97 -3.25 9.79 7.78
N ILE A 98 -4.14 10.25 6.92
CA ILE A 98 -4.73 11.60 7.03
C ILE A 98 -5.48 11.76 8.36
N LEU A 99 -6.32 10.80 8.75
CA LEU A 99 -7.08 10.89 10.01
C LEU A 99 -6.19 10.92 11.27
N LYS A 100 -4.97 10.36 11.22
CA LYS A 100 -4.02 10.46 12.34
C LYS A 100 -3.45 11.87 12.50
N ILE A 101 -3.23 12.57 11.40
CA ILE A 101 -2.63 13.92 11.37
C ILE A 101 -3.72 14.98 11.59
N TYR A 102 -4.85 14.81 10.90
CA TYR A 102 -5.99 15.70 10.87
C TYR A 102 -7.12 15.14 11.77
N ASN A 103 -6.87 15.11 13.08
CA ASN A 103 -7.77 14.49 14.07
C ASN A 103 -8.67 15.48 14.83
N LYS A 104 -8.84 16.72 14.34
CA LYS A 104 -9.70 17.72 15.00
C LYS A 104 -11.17 17.28 14.95
N ALA A 105 -11.85 17.40 16.09
CA ALA A 105 -13.27 17.11 16.22
C ALA A 105 -14.09 18.40 16.19
N GLU A 106 -15.41 18.30 16.00
CA GLU A 106 -16.33 19.45 15.94
C GLU A 106 -16.16 20.42 17.12
N LYS A 107 -15.88 19.91 18.32
CA LYS A 107 -15.62 20.70 19.54
C LYS A 107 -14.41 21.64 19.45
N ASP A 108 -13.49 21.37 18.53
CA ASP A 108 -12.27 22.14 18.32
C ASP A 108 -12.51 23.35 17.39
N PHE A 109 -13.75 23.51 16.91
CA PHE A 109 -14.18 24.59 16.04
C PHE A 109 -15.27 25.45 16.70
N PRO A 110 -15.28 26.77 16.42
CA PRO A 110 -16.29 27.68 16.95
C PRO A 110 -17.66 27.52 16.28
N THR A 111 -17.71 27.00 15.05
CA THR A 111 -18.96 26.81 14.29
C THR A 111 -18.95 25.51 13.49
N LEU A 112 -20.16 24.98 13.23
CA LEU A 112 -20.35 23.80 12.38
C LEU A 112 -19.87 24.05 10.93
N LEU A 113 -19.96 25.30 10.44
CA LEU A 113 -19.48 25.66 9.11
C LEU A 113 -17.96 25.50 9.00
N GLU A 114 -17.20 25.97 10.00
CA GLU A 114 -15.75 25.82 10.01
C GLU A 114 -15.32 24.36 10.14
N TYR A 115 -16.04 23.56 10.92
CA TYR A 115 -15.81 22.12 10.99
C TYR A 115 -16.05 21.44 9.63
N ASN A 116 -17.14 21.78 8.93
CA ASN A 116 -17.41 21.22 7.60
C ASN A 116 -16.37 21.65 6.56
N ASN A 117 -15.96 22.93 6.56
CA ASN A 117 -14.89 23.41 5.68
C ASN A 117 -13.58 22.67 5.95
N TYR A 118 -13.25 22.42 7.22
CA TYR A 118 -12.10 21.63 7.59
C TYR A 118 -12.19 20.18 7.10
N LEU A 119 -13.37 19.54 7.18
CA LEU A 119 -13.55 18.19 6.64
C LEU A 119 -13.35 18.16 5.11
N GLU A 120 -13.88 19.15 4.40
CA GLU A 120 -13.71 19.30 2.95
C GLU A 120 -12.23 19.50 2.59
N GLU A 121 -11.53 20.42 3.28
CA GLU A 121 -10.09 20.63 3.11
C GLU A 121 -9.28 19.35 3.36
N VAL A 122 -9.66 18.54 4.35
CA VAL A 122 -9.01 17.27 4.68
C VAL A 122 -9.25 16.19 3.62
N GLU A 123 -10.44 16.16 3.02
CA GLU A 123 -10.77 15.24 1.92
C GLU A 123 -10.08 15.61 0.60
N ASP A 124 -9.83 16.90 0.37
CA ASP A 124 -9.11 17.40 -0.80
C ASP A 124 -7.59 17.18 -0.74
N ILE A 125 -7.04 16.79 0.42
CA ILE A 125 -5.61 16.50 0.53
C ILE A 125 -5.28 15.23 -0.26
N SER A 126 -4.38 15.37 -1.24
CA SER A 126 -3.81 14.25 -1.97
C SER A 126 -2.51 13.75 -1.35
N GLU A 127 -2.13 12.50 -1.67
CA GLU A 127 -0.85 11.88 -1.25
C GLU A 127 0.38 12.74 -1.62
N PHE A 128 0.29 13.47 -2.73
CA PHE A 128 1.36 14.31 -3.26
C PHE A 128 1.51 15.63 -2.51
N ASP A 129 0.42 16.16 -1.95
CA ASP A 129 0.39 17.47 -1.29
C ASP A 129 0.79 17.39 0.19
N LEU A 130 0.60 16.24 0.84
CA LEU A 130 0.84 16.07 2.27
C LEU A 130 2.30 16.35 2.71
N PRO A 131 3.36 15.95 1.97
CA PRO A 131 4.73 16.35 2.30
C PRO A 131 4.93 17.88 2.26
N LEU A 132 4.29 18.58 1.31
CA LEU A 132 4.37 20.03 1.17
C LEU A 132 3.65 20.74 2.33
N LEU A 133 2.45 20.26 2.70
CA LEU A 133 1.64 20.80 3.80
C LEU A 133 2.30 20.61 5.17
N LEU A 134 3.03 19.51 5.35
CA LEU A 134 3.77 19.23 6.59
C LEU A 134 5.16 19.89 6.62
N GLY A 135 5.55 20.61 5.57
CA GLY A 135 6.86 21.27 5.47
C GLY A 135 8.02 20.28 5.39
N VAL A 136 7.78 19.08 4.86
CA VAL A 136 8.78 18.03 4.75
C VAL A 136 9.38 18.06 3.35
N THR A 137 10.43 18.84 3.17
CA THR A 137 11.23 18.81 1.94
C THR A 137 12.24 17.67 2.01
N SER A 138 12.44 16.98 0.88
CA SER A 138 13.45 15.93 0.71
C SER A 138 14.87 16.41 0.99
#